data_AF-A0A2J9PPZ4-F1
#
_entry.id   AF-A0A2J9PPZ4-F1
#
_cell.length_a   1.000
_cell.length_b   1.000
_cell.length_c   1.000
_cell.angle_alpha   90.00
_cell.angle_beta   90.00
_cell.angle_gamma   90.00
#
_symmetry.space_group_name_H-M   'P 1'
#
loop_
_entity.id
_entity.type
_entity.pdbx_description
1 polymer ?
#
loop_
_entity_poly.entity_id
_entity_poly.type
_entity_poly.pdbx_seq_one_letter_code
_entity_poly.pdbx_strand_id
1 'polypeptide(L)'
;MREYILQRDNYECIQCKRQGIVTSHDVATLIVDHILELKDRPDLRLDEDNLQVLCHYHHELKHDRIFKGNEFRKKSKWSDDEWW
;
A
#
# COMPACT_ATOMS: atom_id res chain seq x y z
N MET A 1 6.92 16.28 11.26
CA MET A 1 7.32 14.87 11.00
C MET A 1 6.94 14.44 9.59
N ARG A 2 5.65 14.41 9.23
CA ARG A 2 5.20 13.95 7.89
C ARG A 2 5.81 14.73 6.73
N GLU A 3 5.88 16.05 6.82
CA GLU A 3 6.42 16.91 5.76
C GLU A 3 7.92 16.71 5.54
N TYR A 4 8.68 16.49 6.62
CA TYR A 4 10.11 16.18 6.54
C TYR A 4 10.37 14.87 5.80
N ILE A 5 9.58 13.82 6.08
CA ILE A 5 9.68 12.53 5.40
C ILE A 5 9.36 12.67 3.91
N LEU A 6 8.31 13.43 3.57
CA LEU A 6 7.96 13.71 2.18
C LEU A 6 9.07 14.47 1.44
N GLN A 7 9.68 15.47 2.07
CA GLN A 7 10.82 16.19 1.48
C GLN A 7 12.06 15.31 1.32
N ARG A 8 12.40 14.48 2.32
CA ARG A 8 13.50 13.52 2.26
C ARG A 8 13.36 12.60 1.04
N ASP A 9 12.15 12.09 0.83
CA ASP A 9 11.82 11.16 -0.25
C ASP A 9 11.43 11.88 -1.56
N ASN A 10 11.67 13.19 -1.67
CA ASN A 10 11.39 14.03 -2.84
C ASN A 10 9.93 13.98 -3.34
N TYR A 11 8.98 13.68 -2.47
CA TYR A 11 7.57 13.45 -2.82
C TYR A 11 7.41 12.32 -3.86
N GLU A 12 8.24 11.28 -3.77
CA GLU A 12 8.19 10.10 -4.64
C GLU A 12 7.93 8.83 -3.82
N CYS A 13 7.27 7.85 -4.45
CA CYS A 13 7.19 6.51 -3.87
C CYS A 13 8.56 5.81 -3.97
N ILE A 14 9.13 5.41 -2.83
CA ILE A 14 10.44 4.72 -2.76
C ILE A 14 10.40 3.39 -3.54
N GLN A 15 9.27 2.68 -3.47
CA GLN A 15 9.12 1.39 -4.13
C GLN A 15 8.99 1.53 -5.65
N CYS A 16 8.28 2.54 -6.15
CA CYS A 16 8.26 2.86 -7.58
C CYS A 16 9.67 3.20 -8.07
N LYS A 17 10.41 4.01 -7.31
CA LYS A 17 11.78 4.41 -7.63
C LYS A 17 12.72 3.20 -7.77
N ARG A 18 12.58 2.20 -6.89
CA ARG A 18 13.31 0.91 -6.99
C ARG A 18 12.96 0.12 -8.24
N GLN A 19 11.74 0.26 -8.76
CA GLN A 19 11.29 -0.35 -10.01
C GLN A 19 11.66 0.47 -11.25
N GLY A 20 12.28 1.65 -11.09
CA GLY A 20 12.60 2.57 -12.18
C GLY A 20 11.40 3.40 -12.65
N ILE A 21 10.32 3.43 -11.87
CA ILE A 21 9.10 4.20 -12.16
C ILE A 21 9.08 5.43 -11.27
N VAL A 22 8.79 6.60 -11.84
CA VAL A 22 8.59 7.83 -11.07
C VAL A 22 7.10 7.99 -10.83
N THR A 23 6.69 7.93 -9.56
CA THR A 23 5.32 8.21 -9.13
C THR A 23 5.37 9.34 -8.12
N SER A 24 5.05 10.53 -8.60
CA SER A 24 4.98 11.76 -7.82
C SER A 24 3.57 12.04 -7.32
N HIS A 25 3.43 13.01 -6.43
CA HIS A 25 2.15 13.42 -5.84
C HIS A 25 1.08 13.81 -6.89
N ASP A 26 1.48 14.26 -8.07
CA ASP A 26 0.57 14.58 -9.19
C ASP A 26 -0.13 13.36 -9.79
N VAL A 27 0.50 12.18 -9.69
CA VAL A 27 0.03 10.94 -10.32
C VAL A 27 -0.71 10.06 -9.32
N ALA A 28 -0.27 10.03 -8.06
CA ALA A 28 -0.87 9.19 -7.04
C ALA A 28 -0.81 9.80 -5.65
N THR A 29 -1.78 9.44 -4.82
CA THR A 29 -1.78 9.80 -3.40
C THR A 29 -0.62 9.12 -2.68
N LEU A 30 0.25 9.95 -2.07
CA LEU A 30 1.38 9.50 -1.26
C LEU A 30 0.96 9.32 0.20
N ILE A 31 1.29 8.17 0.74
CA ILE A 31 0.97 7.73 2.10
C ILE A 31 2.28 7.42 2.81
N VAL A 32 2.39 7.86 4.06
CA VAL A 32 3.53 7.51 4.91
C VAL A 32 3.19 6.22 5.66
N ASP A 33 4.05 5.22 5.50
CA ASP A 33 3.88 3.86 5.98
C ASP A 33 5.11 3.42 6.80
N HIS A 34 4.90 2.58 7.82
CA HIS A 34 5.99 2.06 8.66
C HIS A 34 6.63 0.83 8.02
N ILE A 35 7.90 0.85 7.62
CA ILE A 35 8.62 -0.28 7.00
C ILE A 35 8.39 -1.57 7.79
N LEU A 36 8.71 -1.56 9.08
CA LEU A 36 8.36 -2.61 10.04
C LEU A 36 7.01 -2.30 10.66
N GLU A 37 6.12 -3.29 10.66
CA GLU A 37 4.80 -3.13 11.25
C GLU A 37 4.90 -2.79 12.73
N LEU A 38 3.98 -1.92 13.17
CA LEU A 38 3.92 -1.46 14.55
C LEU A 38 3.73 -2.60 15.57
N LYS A 39 3.14 -3.71 15.12
CA LYS A 39 2.90 -4.91 15.91
C LYS A 39 4.19 -5.62 16.29
N ASP A 40 5.15 -5.66 15.38
CA ASP A 40 6.43 -6.35 15.57
C ASP A 40 7.42 -5.48 16.34
N ARG A 41 7.47 -4.17 16.04
CA ARG A 41 8.41 -3.23 16.65
C ARG A 41 7.74 -1.93 17.09
N PRO A 42 7.01 -1.95 18.22
CA PRO A 42 6.37 -0.74 18.75
C PRO A 42 7.38 0.34 19.15
N ASP A 43 8.62 -0.05 19.46
CA ASP A 43 9.72 0.85 19.81
C ASP A 43 10.07 1.83 18.68
N LEU A 44 9.84 1.43 17.41
CA LEU A 44 10.21 2.19 16.21
C LEU A 44 9.03 2.98 15.61
N ARG A 45 8.00 3.26 16.41
CA ARG A 45 6.78 3.95 15.96
C ARG A 45 7.03 5.35 15.40
N LEU A 46 7.96 6.07 16.01
CA LEU A 46 8.29 7.46 15.72
C LEU A 46 9.66 7.59 15.06
N ASP A 47 10.29 6.47 14.73
CA ASP A 47 11.60 6.45 14.11
C ASP A 47 11.50 6.84 12.64
N GLU A 48 12.26 7.84 12.23
CA GLU A 48 12.24 8.36 10.86
C GLU A 48 12.79 7.37 9.83
N ASP A 49 13.68 6.48 10.26
CA ASP A 49 14.27 5.44 9.41
C ASP A 49 13.26 4.32 9.15
N ASN A 50 12.36 4.09 10.10
CA ASN A 50 11.26 3.13 9.96
C ASN A 50 10.06 3.69 9.16
N LEU A 51 10.05 4.97 8.77
CA LEU A 51 8.95 5.59 8.00
C LEU A 51 9.36 5.75 6.54
N GLN A 52 8.50 5.32 5.62
CA GLN A 52 8.71 5.44 4.17
C GLN A 52 7.50 6.04 3.46
N VAL A 53 7.74 6.71 2.33
CA VAL A 53 6.69 7.18 1.44
C VAL A 53 6.35 6.10 0.40
N LEU A 54 5.08 5.69 0.39
CA LEU A 54 4.52 4.76 -0.59
C LEU A 54 3.34 5.39 -1.32
N CYS A 55 3.09 4.98 -2.56
CA CYS A 55 1.84 5.29 -3.23
C CYS A 55 0.72 4.37 -2.70
N HIS A 56 -0.54 4.75 -2.94
CA HIS A 56 -1.72 3.96 -2.55
C HIS A 56 -1.60 2.48 -2.96
N TYR A 57 -1.17 2.21 -4.20
CA TYR A 57 -0.99 0.86 -4.72
C TYR A 57 0.01 0.03 -3.90
N HIS A 58 1.22 0.56 -3.65
CA HIS A 58 2.24 -0.17 -2.87
C HIS A 58 1.87 -0.28 -1.40
N HIS A 59 1.15 0.70 -0.85
CA HIS A 59 0.61 0.63 0.50
C HIS A 59 -0.44 -0.48 0.63
N GLU A 60 -1.36 -0.62 -0.33
CA GLU A 60 -2.33 -1.71 -0.37
C GLU A 60 -1.69 -3.08 -0.60
N LEU A 61 -0.66 -3.13 -1.46
CA LEU A 61 0.12 -4.34 -1.74
C LEU A 61 0.79 -4.85 -0.46
N LYS A 62 1.34 -3.93 0.34
CA LYS A 62 1.96 -4.26 1.61
C LYS A 62 0.96 -4.78 2.64
N HIS A 63 -0.22 -4.16 2.72
CA HIS A 63 -1.29 -4.60 3.62
C HIS A 63 -2.03 -5.86 3.12
N ASP A 64 -1.54 -6.53 2.06
CA ASP A 64 -2.14 -7.72 1.45
C ASP A 64 -3.62 -7.55 1.06
N ARG A 65 -4.07 -6.30 0.88
CA ARG A 65 -5.47 -6.01 0.54
C ARG A 65 -5.79 -6.26 -0.93
N ILE A 66 -4.77 -6.34 -1.77
CA ILE A 66 -4.89 -6.59 -3.21
C ILE A 66 -5.16 -8.08 -3.51
N PHE A 67 -4.61 -9.00 -2.72
CA PHE A 67 -4.72 -10.44 -2.98
C PHE A 67 -6.00 -11.10 -2.45
N LYS A 68 -6.71 -10.46 -1.51
CA LYS A 68 -8.00 -10.96 -1.01
C LYS A 68 -9.19 -10.72 -1.94
N GLY A 69 -8.94 -10.27 -3.18
CA GLY A 69 -9.95 -9.88 -4.15
C GLY A 69 -10.72 -11.01 -4.85
N ASN A 70 -10.33 -12.28 -4.71
CA ASN A 70 -10.91 -13.36 -5.54
C ASN A 70 -11.47 -14.58 -4.81
N GLU A 71 -11.47 -14.64 -3.47
CA GLU A 71 -12.09 -15.78 -2.74
C GLU A 71 -13.61 -15.57 -2.51
N PHE A 72 -14.12 -14.36 -2.73
CA PHE A 72 -15.53 -14.01 -2.48
C PHE A 72 -16.36 -13.69 -3.72
N ARG A 73 -15.96 -14.17 -4.91
CA ARG A 73 -16.96 -14.38 -5.98
C ARG A 73 -17.87 -15.54 -5.54
N LYS A 74 -18.77 -15.25 -4.58
CA LYS A 74 -19.90 -16.12 -4.26
C LYS A 74 -20.60 -16.38 -5.59
N LYS A 75 -20.65 -17.66 -6.01
CA LYS A 75 -21.58 -18.06 -7.08
C LYS A 75 -22.95 -17.49 -6.70
N SER A 76 -23.61 -16.80 -7.63
CA SER A 76 -24.98 -16.36 -7.39
C SER A 76 -25.83 -17.60 -7.09
N LYS A 77 -26.80 -17.46 -6.19
CA LYS A 77 -27.65 -18.56 -5.70
C LYS A 77 -28.43 -19.30 -6.82
N TRP A 78 -28.43 -18.76 -8.03
CA TRP A 78 -29.28 -19.15 -9.17
C TRP A 78 -28.46 -19.64 -10.38
N SER A 79 -27.21 -20.07 -10.19
CA SER A 79 -26.37 -20.57 -11.29
C SER A 79 -26.68 -22.01 -11.71
N ASP A 80 -27.62 -22.70 -11.04
CA ASP A 80 -27.98 -24.10 -11.30
C ASP A 80 -29.41 -24.28 -11.83
N ASP A 81 -30.21 -23.20 -11.92
CA ASP A 81 -31.59 -23.23 -12.40
C ASP A 81 -31.66 -23.17 -13.95
N GLU A 82 -31.05 -24.13 -14.64
CA GLU A 82 -31.23 -24.36 -16.09
C GLU A 82 -31.84 -25.75 -16.35
N TRP A 83 -33.06 -25.98 -15.86
CA TRP A 83 -33.88 -27.14 -16.23
C TRP A 83 -35.09 -26.72 -17.06
N TRP A 84 -35.06 -27.07 -18.35
CA TRP A 84 -36.23 -27.18 -19.24
C TRP A 84 -36.99 -28.47 -18.96
#